data_AF-A0A3M9YYD4-F1
#
_entry.id   AF-A0A3M9YYD4-F1
#
_cell.length_a   1.000
_cell.length_b   1.000
_cell.length_c   1.000
_cell.angle_alpha   90.00
_cell.angle_beta   90.00
_cell.angle_gamma   90.00
#
_symmetry.space_group_name_H-M   'P 1'
#
loop_
_entity.id
_entity.type
_entity.pdbx_description
1 polymer ?
#
loop_
_entity_poly.entity_id
_entity_poly.type
_entity_poly.pdbx_seq_one_letter_code
_entity_poly.pdbx_strand_id
1 'polypeptide(L)'
;MSFKINLSKSVDTRPLLASLLNSYDWSEDRAKAAIQQYLNFLCLAWLYPDRLLIPTEAIDRVWHCHILHTRQYRQDCEVLFGCYLDHEPLNLEELPDQSLQSAFEQTKALFERHFGTGSFDHHSNAQPAACSLFLEPPLKLDAPGRYSDPGACGRPNA
;
A
#
# COMPACT_ATOMS: atom_id res chain seq x y z
N MET A 1 3.37 -21.94 -8.43
CA MET A 1 4.48 -21.65 -7.49
C MET A 1 4.02 -20.52 -6.59
N SER A 2 3.72 -20.79 -5.31
CA SER A 2 3.23 -19.77 -4.37
C SER A 2 4.41 -19.05 -3.74
N PHE A 3 4.76 -17.87 -4.28
CA PHE A 3 5.72 -16.98 -3.66
C PHE A 3 5.04 -16.32 -2.45
N LYS A 4 5.30 -16.83 -1.25
CA LYS A 4 4.84 -16.19 -0.01
C LYS A 4 5.83 -15.08 0.35
N ILE A 5 5.61 -13.86 -0.14
CA ILE A 5 6.29 -12.70 0.45
C ILE A 5 5.83 -12.64 1.90
N ASN A 6 6.75 -12.92 2.83
CA ASN A 6 6.47 -12.82 4.25
C ASN A 6 6.67 -11.37 4.68
N LEU A 7 5.76 -10.49 4.25
CA LEU A 7 5.84 -9.03 4.45
C LEU A 7 6.02 -8.63 5.92
N SER A 8 5.49 -9.44 6.85
CA SER A 8 5.64 -9.22 8.29
C SER A 8 7.07 -9.44 8.82
N LYS A 9 7.98 -10.01 8.02
CA LYS A 9 9.41 -10.09 8.34
C LYS A 9 10.26 -8.98 7.71
N SER A 10 9.73 -8.28 6.71
CA SER A 10 10.48 -7.27 5.95
C SER A 10 10.25 -5.86 6.47
N VAL A 11 9.09 -5.57 7.05
CA VAL A 11 8.74 -4.25 7.59
C VAL A 11 8.72 -4.31 9.12
N ASP A 12 9.57 -3.53 9.78
CA ASP A 12 9.51 -3.39 11.25
C ASP A 12 8.34 -2.49 11.65
N THR A 13 7.27 -3.11 12.18
CA THR A 13 6.02 -2.42 12.50
C THR A 13 6.00 -1.76 13.87
N ARG A 14 7.03 -1.94 14.71
CA ARG A 14 7.08 -1.40 16.08
C ARG A 14 7.00 0.14 16.12
N PRO A 15 7.72 0.89 15.26
CA PRO A 15 7.60 2.35 15.23
C PRO A 15 6.20 2.80 14.81
N LEU A 16 5.59 2.11 13.84
CA LEU A 16 4.22 2.39 13.40
C LEU A 16 3.21 2.18 14.52
N LEU A 17 3.32 1.05 15.24
CA LEU A 17 2.47 0.76 16.38
C LEU A 17 2.57 1.85 17.45
N ALA A 18 3.80 2.25 17.81
CA ALA A 18 4.03 3.31 18.79
C ALA A 18 3.42 4.65 18.33
N SER A 19 3.58 5.03 17.06
CA SER A 19 2.99 6.25 16.52
C SER A 19 1.45 6.22 16.53
N LEU A 20 0.83 5.08 16.20
CA LEU A 20 -0.62 4.94 16.19
C LEU A 20 -1.23 5.01 17.60
N LEU A 21 -0.58 4.39 18.58
CA LEU A 21 -1.00 4.45 19.98
C LEU A 21 -0.90 5.88 20.53
N ASN A 22 0.18 6.59 20.22
CA ASN A 22 0.45 7.92 20.79
C ASN A 22 -0.27 9.07 20.07
N SER A 23 -0.44 8.99 18.75
CA SER A 23 -0.90 10.13 17.93
C SER A 23 -2.39 10.06 17.59
N TYR A 24 -2.99 8.86 17.64
CA TYR A 24 -4.38 8.65 17.22
C TYR A 24 -5.26 8.04 18.32
N ASP A 25 -4.72 7.82 19.53
CA ASP A 25 -5.42 7.18 20.66
C ASP A 25 -6.08 5.85 20.28
N TRP A 26 -5.45 5.09 19.38
CA TRP A 26 -5.97 3.78 19.00
C TRP A 26 -5.69 2.75 20.09
N SER A 27 -6.61 1.81 20.28
CA SER A 27 -6.31 0.62 21.06
C SER A 27 -5.24 -0.21 20.34
N GLU A 28 -4.46 -0.97 21.11
CA GLU A 28 -3.40 -1.82 20.56
C GLU A 28 -3.96 -2.83 19.55
N ASP A 29 -5.12 -3.42 19.82
CA ASP A 29 -5.78 -4.36 18.91
C ASP A 29 -6.19 -3.70 17.59
N ARG A 30 -6.74 -2.47 17.65
CA ARG A 30 -7.09 -1.69 16.46
C ARG A 30 -5.85 -1.36 15.64
N ALA A 31 -4.78 -0.92 16.29
CA ALA A 31 -3.54 -0.54 15.62
C ALA A 31 -2.88 -1.76 14.96
N LYS A 32 -2.83 -2.92 15.64
CA LYS A 32 -2.32 -4.17 15.04
C LYS A 32 -3.16 -4.62 13.85
N ALA A 33 -4.48 -4.56 13.95
CA ALA A 33 -5.36 -4.91 12.84
C ALA A 33 -5.14 -3.99 11.63
N ALA A 34 -5.08 -2.67 11.84
CA ALA A 34 -4.83 -1.69 10.78
C ALA A 34 -3.44 -1.87 10.13
N ILE A 35 -2.40 -2.13 10.93
CA ILE A 35 -1.06 -2.46 10.41
C ILE A 35 -1.10 -3.70 9.54
N GLN A 36 -1.81 -4.76 9.96
CA GLN A 36 -1.93 -5.97 9.15
C GLN A 36 -2.66 -5.69 7.83
N GLN A 37 -3.71 -4.87 7.83
CA GLN A 37 -4.39 -4.44 6.62
C GLN A 37 -3.47 -3.63 5.70
N TYR A 38 -2.62 -2.75 6.25
CA TYR A 38 -1.62 -2.02 5.48
C TYR A 38 -0.57 -2.93 4.84
N LEU A 39 -0.06 -3.94 5.56
CA LEU A 39 0.85 -4.92 4.97
C LEU A 39 0.18 -5.70 3.83
N ASN A 40 -1.09 -6.07 4.01
CA ASN A 40 -1.87 -6.71 2.96
C ASN A 40 -2.07 -5.78 1.75
N PHE A 41 -2.24 -4.47 1.98
CA PHE A 41 -2.33 -3.46 0.93
C PHE A 41 -1.03 -3.39 0.11
N LEU A 42 0.14 -3.36 0.76
CA LEU A 42 1.44 -3.42 0.08
C LEU A 42 1.63 -4.72 -0.72
N CYS A 43 1.06 -5.84 -0.25
CA CYS A 43 1.06 -7.08 -1.01
C CYS A 43 0.27 -6.95 -2.32
N LEU A 44 -0.94 -6.36 -2.25
CA LEU A 44 -1.75 -6.14 -3.43
C LEU A 44 -1.10 -5.16 -4.40
N ALA A 45 -0.46 -4.10 -3.89
CA ALA A 45 0.35 -3.18 -4.68
C ALA A 45 1.38 -3.95 -5.52
N TRP A 46 2.12 -4.85 -4.88
CA TRP A 46 3.13 -5.67 -5.54
C TRP A 46 2.53 -6.64 -6.57
N LEU A 47 1.38 -7.25 -6.26
CA LEU A 47 0.70 -8.21 -7.13
C LEU A 47 -0.01 -7.56 -8.33
N TYR A 48 -0.45 -6.31 -8.19
CA TYR A 48 -1.28 -5.60 -9.15
C TYR A 48 -0.75 -4.19 -9.43
N PRO A 49 0.47 -4.05 -9.98
CA PRO A 49 1.08 -2.74 -10.21
C PRO A 49 0.27 -1.87 -11.20
N ASP A 50 -0.41 -2.51 -12.16
CA ASP A 50 -1.21 -1.81 -13.18
C ASP A 50 -2.64 -1.48 -12.72
N ARG A 51 -2.96 -1.63 -11.43
CA ARG A 51 -4.29 -1.33 -10.88
C ARG A 51 -4.23 -0.19 -9.89
N LEU A 52 -5.21 0.71 -10.03
CA LEU A 52 -5.49 1.71 -9.01
C LEU A 52 -6.01 1.00 -7.75
N LEU A 53 -5.30 1.16 -6.64
CA LEU A 53 -5.71 0.65 -5.33
C LEU A 53 -6.11 1.80 -4.42
N ILE A 54 -7.30 1.70 -3.83
CA ILE A 54 -7.86 2.70 -2.92
C ILE A 54 -7.79 2.14 -1.48
N PRO A 55 -6.97 2.70 -0.60
CA PRO A 55 -6.90 2.26 0.78
C PRO A 55 -8.15 2.69 1.57
N THR A 56 -8.39 2.01 2.69
CA THR A 56 -9.32 2.52 3.71
C THR A 56 -8.67 3.66 4.49
N GLU A 57 -9.44 4.49 5.17
CA GLU A 57 -8.88 5.51 6.08
C GLU A 57 -7.88 4.94 7.10
N ALA A 58 -8.14 3.72 7.60
CA ALA A 58 -7.25 3.10 8.57
C ALA A 58 -5.91 2.71 7.94
N ILE A 59 -5.94 2.13 6.73
CA ILE A 59 -4.73 1.79 5.96
C ILE A 59 -3.96 3.06 5.62
N ASP A 60 -4.64 4.11 5.16
CA ASP A 60 -4.04 5.38 4.78
C ASP A 60 -3.34 6.07 5.97
N ARG A 61 -3.94 6.07 7.17
CA ARG A 61 -3.29 6.59 8.37
C ARG A 61 -2.02 5.82 8.74
N VAL A 62 -2.04 4.49 8.63
CA VAL A 62 -0.84 3.66 8.86
C VAL A 62 0.23 3.98 7.82
N TRP A 63 -0.16 4.15 6.56
CA TRP A 63 0.74 4.48 5.48
C TRP A 63 1.37 5.86 5.67
N HIS A 64 0.59 6.87 6.06
CA HIS A 64 1.11 8.18 6.46
C HIS A 64 2.13 8.08 7.60
N CYS A 65 1.83 7.28 8.65
CA CYS A 65 2.79 7.04 9.71
C CYS A 65 4.09 6.43 9.16
N HIS A 66 4.00 5.50 8.21
CA HIS A 66 5.18 4.90 7.60
C HIS A 66 5.98 5.92 6.80
N ILE A 67 5.34 6.73 5.95
CA ILE A 67 5.98 7.81 5.18
C ILE A 67 6.74 8.78 6.11
N LEU A 68 6.16 9.14 7.26
CA LEU A 68 6.81 10.01 8.25
C LEU A 68 8.09 9.38 8.84
N HIS A 69 8.19 8.05 8.87
CA HIS A 69 9.45 7.34 9.12
C HIS A 69 10.29 7.24 7.83
N THR A 70 10.54 8.39 7.19
CA THR A 70 11.09 8.54 5.84
C THR A 70 12.27 7.61 5.49
N ARG A 71 13.24 7.46 6.41
CA ARG A 71 14.39 6.56 6.22
C ARG A 71 13.96 5.09 6.13
N GLN A 72 13.11 4.65 7.06
CA GLN A 72 12.59 3.30 7.09
C GLN A 72 11.73 3.05 5.85
N TYR A 73 10.83 3.97 5.54
CA TYR A 73 9.94 3.85 4.39
C TYR A 73 10.70 3.68 3.08
N ARG A 74 11.72 4.51 2.83
CA ARG A 74 12.56 4.37 1.64
C ARG A 74 13.25 3.00 1.57
N GLN A 75 13.77 2.51 2.68
CA GLN A 75 14.44 1.21 2.75
C GLN A 75 13.46 0.07 2.48
N ASP A 76 12.28 0.12 3.10
CA ASP A 76 11.25 -0.89 2.93
C ASP A 76 10.72 -0.88 1.48
N CYS A 77 10.54 0.30 0.88
CA CYS A 77 10.14 0.42 -0.52
C CYS A 77 11.19 -0.19 -1.47
N GLU A 78 12.48 0.10 -1.24
CA GLU A 78 13.57 -0.51 -2.02
C GLU A 78 13.58 -2.04 -1.88
N VAL A 79 13.42 -2.57 -0.67
CA VAL A 79 13.42 -4.02 -0.41
C VAL A 79 12.21 -4.72 -1.02
N LEU A 80 11.03 -4.09 -0.96
CA LEU A 80 9.77 -4.71 -1.38
C LEU A 80 9.48 -4.53 -2.86
N PHE A 81 9.74 -3.34 -3.39
CA PHE A 81 9.36 -2.94 -4.75
C PHE A 81 10.57 -2.66 -5.66
N GLY A 82 11.77 -2.46 -5.10
CA GLY A 82 12.94 -2.00 -5.85
C GLY A 82 12.85 -0.53 -6.30
N CYS A 83 11.87 0.21 -5.78
CA CYS A 83 11.65 1.62 -6.06
C CYS A 83 10.86 2.26 -4.93
N TYR A 84 10.84 3.60 -4.89
CA TYR A 84 9.98 4.34 -3.99
C TYR A 84 8.51 4.18 -4.42
N LEU A 85 7.63 4.07 -3.43
CA LEU A 85 6.20 3.94 -3.66
C LEU A 85 5.54 5.30 -3.43
N ASP A 86 5.05 5.93 -4.48
CA ASP A 86 4.45 7.26 -4.37
C ASP A 86 3.05 7.19 -3.74
N HIS A 87 2.79 8.16 -2.85
CA HIS A 87 1.47 8.39 -2.26
C HIS A 87 0.91 9.66 -2.88
N GLU A 88 -0.20 9.52 -3.60
CA GLU A 88 -0.87 10.63 -4.27
C GLU A 88 -2.22 10.92 -3.60
N PRO A 89 -2.43 12.14 -3.09
CA PRO A 89 -3.75 12.60 -2.70
C PRO A 89 -4.67 12.57 -3.92
N LEU A 90 -5.82 11.91 -3.80
CA LEU A 90 -6.85 11.98 -4.82
C LEU A 90 -7.60 13.29 -4.64
N ASN A 91 -7.65 14.10 -5.69
CA ASN A 91 -8.58 15.22 -5.71
C ASN A 91 -10.01 14.68 -5.91
N LEU A 92 -10.75 14.56 -4.81
CA LEU A 92 -12.13 14.06 -4.81
C LEU A 92 -13.06 14.91 -5.70
N GLU A 93 -12.71 16.17 -5.98
CA GLU A 93 -13.50 17.06 -6.85
C GLU A 93 -13.33 16.73 -8.34
N GLU A 94 -12.23 16.07 -8.72
CA GLU A 94 -11.90 15.74 -10.12
C GLU A 94 -12.30 14.32 -10.52
N LEU A 95 -12.58 13.45 -9.53
CA LEU A 95 -13.04 12.10 -9.77
C LEU A 95 -14.56 12.01 -9.54
N PRO A 96 -15.33 11.46 -10.49
CA PRO A 96 -16.72 11.15 -10.23
C PRO A 96 -16.83 10.19 -9.03
N ASP A 97 -17.72 10.47 -8.08
CA ASP A 97 -17.94 9.62 -6.89
C ASP A 97 -18.10 8.13 -7.24
N GLN A 98 -18.78 7.84 -8.36
CA GLN A 98 -18.99 6.48 -8.87
C GLN A 98 -17.69 5.78 -9.29
N SER A 99 -16.71 6.52 -9.81
CA SER A 99 -15.40 5.98 -10.21
C SER A 99 -14.55 5.64 -8.99
N LEU A 100 -14.55 6.50 -7.96
CA LEU A 100 -13.85 6.24 -6.70
C LEU A 100 -14.45 5.02 -5.98
N GLN A 101 -15.78 4.99 -5.86
CA GLN A 101 -16.49 3.88 -5.22
C GLN A 101 -16.23 2.55 -5.94
N SER A 102 -16.26 2.56 -7.28
CA SER A 102 -15.94 1.36 -8.06
C SER A 102 -14.49 0.89 -7.85
N ALA A 103 -13.52 1.80 -7.81
CA ALA A 103 -12.12 1.45 -7.56
C ALA A 103 -11.90 0.91 -6.13
N PHE A 104 -12.61 1.47 -5.15
CA PHE A 104 -12.60 0.98 -3.77
C PHE A 104 -13.22 -0.43 -3.66
N GLU A 105 -14.35 -0.68 -4.32
CA GLU A 105 -14.97 -2.00 -4.38
C GLU A 105 -14.07 -3.04 -5.06
N GLN A 106 -13.35 -2.64 -6.11
CA GLN A 106 -12.34 -3.50 -6.73
C GLN A 106 -11.19 -3.82 -5.78
N THR A 107 -10.71 -2.83 -5.01
CA THR A 107 -9.67 -3.03 -3.99
C THR A 107 -10.15 -3.99 -2.92
N LYS A 108 -11.38 -3.82 -2.43
CA LYS A 108 -12.03 -4.73 -1.47
C LYS A 108 -12.12 -6.16 -2.01
N ALA A 109 -12.56 -6.34 -3.27
CA ALA A 109 -12.66 -7.65 -3.89
C ALA A 109 -11.29 -8.35 -3.99
N LEU A 110 -10.22 -7.60 -4.26
CA LEU A 110 -8.86 -8.13 -4.25
C LEU A 110 -8.43 -8.55 -2.83
N PHE A 111 -8.75 -7.76 -1.81
CA PHE A 111 -8.50 -8.12 -0.41
C PHE A 111 -9.18 -9.43 -0.04
N GLU A 112 -10.49 -9.55 -0.32
CA GLU A 112 -11.26 -10.75 0.00
C GLU A 112 -10.74 -11.98 -0.74
N ARG A 113 -10.32 -11.82 -1.99
CA ARG A 113 -9.73 -12.89 -2.80
C ARG A 113 -8.42 -13.43 -2.23
N HIS A 114 -7.57 -12.58 -1.67
CA HIS A 114 -6.22 -12.99 -1.21
C HIS A 114 -6.13 -13.28 0.29
N PHE A 115 -6.93 -12.60 1.11
CA PHE A 115 -6.82 -12.64 2.57
C PHE A 115 -8.10 -13.12 3.27
N GLY A 116 -9.17 -13.39 2.51
CA GLY A 116 -10.45 -13.87 3.02
C GLY A 116 -11.46 -12.77 3.34
N THR A 117 -12.71 -13.17 3.52
CA THR A 117 -13.86 -12.28 3.76
C THR A 117 -13.69 -11.47 5.06
N GLY A 118 -14.03 -10.17 5.01
CA GLY A 118 -13.94 -9.27 6.17
C GLY A 118 -12.54 -8.77 6.50
N SER A 119 -11.53 -9.14 5.69
CA SER A 119 -10.14 -8.67 5.86
C SER A 119 -9.97 -7.16 5.60
N PHE A 120 -10.89 -6.55 4.84
CA PHE A 120 -10.85 -5.12 4.51
C PHE A 120 -11.66 -4.24 5.49
N ASP A 121 -12.56 -4.82 6.28
CA ASP A 121 -13.63 -4.09 7.00
C ASP A 121 -13.62 -4.29 8.53
N HIS A 122 -12.46 -4.58 9.16
CA HIS A 122 -12.39 -5.05 10.55
C HIS A 122 -13.05 -4.11 11.60
N HIS A 123 -13.35 -2.85 11.24
CA HIS A 123 -14.17 -1.94 12.05
C HIS A 123 -15.27 -1.26 11.20
N SER A 124 -16.14 -2.06 10.56
CA SER A 124 -17.55 -1.78 10.19
C SER A 124 -17.99 -0.35 9.81
N ASN A 125 -17.13 0.40 9.10
CA ASN A 125 -17.39 1.60 8.31
C ASN A 125 -16.10 1.95 7.55
N ALA A 126 -15.55 1.00 6.79
CA ALA A 126 -14.37 1.26 5.97
C ALA A 126 -14.75 2.29 4.88
N GLN A 127 -14.37 3.55 5.11
CA GLN A 127 -14.52 4.62 4.14
C GLN A 127 -13.30 4.64 3.22
N PRO A 128 -13.48 4.92 1.92
CA PRO A 128 -12.38 5.15 1.01
C PRO A 128 -11.56 6.36 1.51
N ALA A 129 -10.24 6.22 1.55
CA ALA A 129 -9.39 7.36 1.77
C ALA A 129 -9.33 8.23 0.50
N ALA A 130 -9.11 9.53 0.68
CA ALA A 130 -8.89 10.48 -0.41
C ALA A 130 -7.47 10.39 -0.97
N CYS A 131 -6.92 9.19 -1.11
CA CYS A 131 -5.56 8.92 -1.55
C CYS A 131 -5.54 7.67 -2.43
N SER A 132 -4.58 7.58 -3.33
CA SER A 132 -4.40 6.38 -4.15
C SER A 132 -2.96 5.95 -4.21
N LEU A 133 -2.81 4.69 -4.57
CA LEU A 133 -1.53 4.12 -4.94
C LEU A 133 -1.47 3.95 -6.47
N PHE A 134 -0.45 4.54 -7.07
CA PHE A 134 -0.04 4.23 -8.43
C PHE A 134 1.41 3.74 -8.43
N LEU A 135 1.63 2.51 -8.90
CA LEU A 135 2.97 2.02 -9.22
C LEU A 135 3.20 2.35 -10.68
N GLU A 136 3.90 3.46 -10.96
CA GLU A 136 4.36 3.77 -12.32
C GLU A 136 5.03 2.52 -12.92
N PRO A 137 4.62 2.05 -14.11
CA PRO A 137 5.34 1.00 -14.80
C PRO A 137 6.79 1.47 -14.98
N PRO A 138 7.80 0.58 -14.87
CA PRO A 138 9.18 0.99 -15.10
C PRO A 138 9.27 1.60 -16.50
N LEU A 139 9.72 2.85 -16.55
CA LEU A 139 9.88 3.64 -17.76
C LEU A 139 10.53 2.78 -18.85
N LYS A 140 9.83 2.62 -19.98
CA LYS A 140 10.39 1.95 -21.15
C LYS A 140 11.51 2.79 -21.75
N LEU A 141 12.53 2.09 -22.22
CA LEU A 141 13.77 2.59 -22.82
C LEU A 141 13.50 3.33 -24.14
N ASP A 142 13.93 4.60 -24.24
CA ASP A 142 14.29 5.19 -25.52
C ASP A 142 15.68 5.83 -25.39
N ALA A 143 16.63 5.29 -26.14
CA ALA A 143 18.02 5.75 -26.14
C ALA A 143 18.23 6.88 -27.17
N PRO A 144 19.31 7.69 -27.06
CA PRO A 144 20.36 7.64 -26.03
C PRO A 144 20.53 8.97 -25.27
N GLY A 145 20.56 8.91 -23.94
CA GLY A 145 20.85 10.09 -23.13
C GLY A 145 21.07 9.89 -21.62
N ARG A 146 21.50 8.71 -21.17
CA ARG A 146 22.05 8.36 -19.83
C ARG A 146 21.26 8.80 -18.57
N TYR A 147 20.84 7.80 -17.79
CA TYR A 147 21.38 7.56 -16.44
C TYR A 147 21.53 6.05 -16.20
N SER A 148 22.52 5.66 -15.41
CA SER A 148 22.99 4.28 -15.19
C SER A 148 22.63 3.77 -13.79
N ASP A 149 21.80 2.71 -13.77
CA ASP A 149 21.72 1.45 -12.95
C ASP A 149 22.39 1.35 -11.55
N PRO A 150 21.86 0.59 -10.54
CA PRO A 150 21.27 -0.76 -10.68
C PRO A 150 20.02 -1.06 -9.80
N GLY A 151 18.92 -1.53 -10.38
CA GLY A 151 17.73 -1.85 -9.56
C GLY A 151 16.60 -2.57 -10.28
N ALA A 152 16.90 -3.62 -11.03
CA ALA A 152 15.85 -4.47 -11.61
C ALA A 152 15.05 -5.12 -10.48
N CYS A 153 13.81 -4.65 -10.26
CA CYS A 153 12.85 -5.33 -9.41
C CYS A 153 12.69 -6.77 -9.89
N GLY A 154 13.09 -7.72 -9.04
CA GLY A 154 13.05 -9.15 -9.31
C GLY A 154 11.61 -9.65 -9.43
N ARG A 155 11.06 -9.61 -10.64
CA ARG A 155 9.70 -10.09 -10.97
C ARG A 155 9.74 -11.56 -11.37
N PRO A 156 8.83 -12.41 -10.86
CA PRO A 156 8.48 -13.64 -11.56
C PRO A 156 7.60 -13.33 -12.77
N ASN A 157 7.93 -13.90 -13.94
CA ASN A 157 7.01 -13.93 -15.07
C ASN A 157 5.75 -14.71 -14.65
N ALA A 158 4.59 -14.06 -14.76
CA ALA A 158 3.30 -14.74 -14.72
C ALA A 158 3.00 -15.40 -16.07
#